data_AF-A0A956TZZ2-F1
#
_entry.id   AF-A0A956TZZ2-F1
#
_cell.length_a   1.000
_cell.length_b   1.000
_cell.length_c   1.000
_cell.angle_alpha   90.00
_cell.angle_beta   90.00
_cell.angle_gamma   90.00
#
_symmetry.space_group_name_H-M   'P 1'
#
loop_
_entity.id
_entity.type
_entity.pdbx_description
1 polymer ?
#
loop_
_entity_poly.entity_id
_entity_poly.type
_entity_poly.pdbx_seq_one_letter_code
_entity_poly.pdbx_strand_id
1 'polypeptide(L)'
;MSKKTIHIELFQCDHVDEDGVRCQRDGDREAIKTCSICGKDLCIKHYELSTVTVHGTRDYFTYYFCPHHTDEFLETLALKFGNTRPVPQTGYGVTLN
;
A
#
# COMPACT_ATOMS: atom_id res chain seq x y z
N MET A 1 42.32 -4.39 -14.32
CA MET A 1 40.98 -3.81 -14.56
C MET A 1 40.03 -4.35 -13.52
N SER A 2 39.57 -3.49 -12.59
CA SER A 2 38.67 -3.89 -11.50
C SER A 2 37.24 -3.96 -12.05
N LYS A 3 36.62 -5.15 -12.02
CA LYS A 3 35.21 -5.34 -12.38
C LYS A 3 34.37 -4.91 -11.18
N LYS A 4 33.66 -3.79 -11.29
CA LYS A 4 32.59 -3.45 -10.34
C LYS A 4 31.32 -4.17 -10.78
N THR A 5 30.89 -5.15 -10.00
CA THR A 5 29.59 -5.81 -10.19
C THR A 5 28.52 -4.93 -9.57
N ILE A 6 27.55 -4.47 -10.38
CA ILE A 6 26.39 -3.72 -9.89
C ILE A 6 25.27 -4.72 -9.67
N HIS A 7 24.79 -4.83 -8.43
CA HIS A 7 23.59 -5.61 -8.11
C HIS A 7 22.38 -4.69 -8.24
N ILE A 8 21.48 -5.00 -9.17
CA ILE A 8 20.20 -4.31 -9.33
C ILE A 8 19.12 -5.27 -8.82
N GLU A 9 18.45 -4.90 -7.74
CA GLU A 9 17.26 -5.60 -7.24
C GLU A 9 16.03 -4.99 -7.93
N LEU A 10 15.39 -5.77 -8.81
CA LEU A 10 14.15 -5.41 -9.48
C LEU A 10 13.00 -6.18 -8.82
N PHE A 11 11.99 -5.44 -8.39
CA PHE A 11 10.74 -5.97 -7.85
C PHE A 11 9.68 -5.93 -8.94
N GLN A 12 8.76 -6.89 -8.93
CA GLN A 12 7.71 -7.00 -9.95
C GLN A 12 6.34 -7.05 -9.27
N CYS A 13 5.38 -6.32 -9.84
CA CYS A 13 4.01 -6.35 -9.32
C CYS A 13 3.38 -7.75 -9.44
N ASP A 14 2.84 -8.26 -8.33
CA ASP A 14 2.13 -9.54 -8.18
C ASP A 14 0.63 -9.44 -8.49
N HIS A 15 0.13 -8.28 -8.91
CA HIS A 15 -1.28 -8.13 -9.29
C HIS A 15 -1.58 -8.93 -10.56
N VAL A 16 -2.72 -9.59 -10.56
CA VAL A 16 -3.24 -10.38 -11.68
C VAL A 16 -4.62 -9.83 -12.01
N ASP A 17 -4.81 -9.42 -13.25
CA ASP A 17 -6.08 -8.88 -13.75
C ASP A 17 -7.12 -10.00 -13.93
N GLU A 18 -8.37 -9.64 -14.26
CA GLU A 18 -9.49 -10.60 -14.42
C GLU A 18 -9.23 -11.69 -15.48
N ASP A 19 -8.41 -11.38 -16.49
CA ASP A 19 -7.98 -12.31 -17.53
C ASP A 19 -6.86 -13.28 -17.08
N GLY A 20 -6.44 -13.22 -15.81
CA GLY A 20 -5.32 -14.02 -15.30
C GLY A 20 -3.95 -13.50 -15.72
N VAL A 21 -3.88 -12.32 -16.34
CA VAL A 21 -2.64 -11.70 -16.81
C VAL A 21 -1.98 -10.94 -15.66
N ARG A 22 -0.70 -11.24 -15.40
CA ARG A 22 0.08 -10.53 -14.38
C ARG A 22 0.49 -9.14 -14.88
N CYS A 23 0.46 -8.17 -13.98
CA CYS A 23 0.93 -6.82 -14.26
C CYS A 23 2.40 -6.83 -14.71
N GLN A 24 2.69 -6.15 -15.82
CA GLN A 24 4.04 -6.04 -16.39
C GLN A 24 4.88 -4.92 -15.78
N ARG A 25 4.42 -4.26 -14.70
CA ARG A 25 5.21 -3.23 -14.04
C ARG A 25 6.22 -3.84 -13.10
N ASP A 26 7.48 -3.53 -13.37
CA ASP A 26 8.64 -3.74 -12.52
C ASP A 26 9.25 -2.40 -12.08
N GLY A 27 10.08 -2.45 -11.04
CA GLY A 27 10.80 -1.28 -10.54
C GLY A 27 11.54 -1.55 -9.24
N ASP A 28 12.06 -0.50 -8.64
CA ASP A 28 12.69 -0.55 -7.31
C ASP A 28 11.62 -0.52 -6.18
N ARG A 29 12.07 -0.44 -4.93
CA ARG A 29 11.18 -0.32 -3.76
C ARG A 29 10.45 1.02 -3.68
N GLU A 30 10.80 2.01 -4.49
CA GLU A 30 10.00 3.24 -4.59
C GLU A 30 8.79 3.02 -5.49
N ALA A 31 8.98 2.32 -6.60
CA ALA A 31 7.93 2.00 -7.57
C ALA A 31 7.02 0.83 -7.14
N ILE A 32 7.57 -0.14 -6.41
CA ILE A 32 6.88 -1.36 -5.97
C ILE A 32 6.81 -1.38 -4.44
N LYS A 33 5.59 -1.42 -3.92
CA LYS A 33 5.28 -1.43 -2.49
C LYS A 33 4.69 -2.77 -2.09
N THR A 34 5.12 -3.27 -0.94
CA THR A 34 4.65 -4.54 -0.42
C THR A 34 3.35 -4.33 0.36
N CYS A 35 2.35 -5.17 0.10
CA CYS A 35 1.11 -5.18 0.87
C CYS A 35 1.40 -5.54 2.33
N SER A 36 0.94 -4.69 3.25
CA SER A 36 1.22 -4.82 4.68
C SER A 36 0.53 -6.01 5.35
N ILE A 37 -0.40 -6.68 4.63
CA ILE A 37 -1.12 -7.88 5.11
C ILE A 37 -0.61 -9.14 4.44
N CYS A 38 -0.67 -9.24 3.10
CA CYS A 38 -0.33 -10.48 2.40
C CYS A 38 1.09 -10.54 1.83
N GLY A 39 1.88 -9.47 1.94
CA GLY A 39 3.25 -9.45 1.45
C GLY A 39 3.41 -9.41 -0.07
N LYS A 40 2.33 -9.27 -0.83
CA LYS A 40 2.39 -9.12 -2.30
C LYS A 40 3.05 -7.80 -2.70
N ASP A 41 3.88 -7.84 -3.72
CA ASP A 41 4.51 -6.65 -4.29
C ASP A 41 3.56 -5.98 -5.28
N LEU A 42 3.32 -4.68 -5.14
CA LEU A 42 2.29 -3.95 -5.87
C LEU A 42 2.83 -2.65 -6.44
N CYS A 43 2.50 -2.35 -7.69
CA CYS A 43 2.81 -1.06 -8.28
C CYS A 43 1.78 0.00 -7.87
N ILE A 44 2.07 1.28 -8.13
CA ILE A 44 1.19 2.44 -7.84
C ILE A 44 -0.25 2.34 -8.36
N LYS A 45 -0.53 1.48 -9.35
CA LYS A 45 -1.91 1.26 -9.82
C LYS A 45 -2.69 0.22 -9.01
N HIS A 46 -1.98 -0.64 -8.29
CA HIS A 46 -2.54 -1.84 -7.66
C HIS A 46 -2.36 -1.87 -6.16
N TYR A 47 -1.74 -0.84 -5.57
CA TYR A 47 -1.83 -0.61 -4.13
C TYR A 47 -2.72 0.60 -3.85
N GLU A 48 -3.35 0.58 -2.69
CA GLU A 48 -3.89 1.78 -2.06
C GLU A 48 -3.02 2.20 -0.88
N LEU A 49 -2.88 3.51 -0.71
CA LEU A 49 -2.15 4.10 0.40
C LEU A 49 -3.14 4.50 1.49
N SER A 50 -2.96 3.92 2.67
CA SER A 50 -3.72 4.28 3.86
C SER A 50 -2.78 4.91 4.88
N THR A 51 -3.04 6.16 5.24
CA THR A 51 -2.33 6.82 6.33
C THR A 51 -3.21 6.79 7.58
N VAL A 52 -2.66 6.36 8.70
CA VAL A 52 -3.30 6.42 10.00
C VAL A 52 -2.57 7.44 10.85
N THR A 53 -3.30 8.41 11.39
CA THR A 53 -2.76 9.44 12.28
C THR A 53 -3.30 9.22 13.68
N VAL A 54 -2.40 9.21 14.67
CA VAL A 54 -2.80 9.07 16.09
C VAL A 54 -3.17 10.44 16.63
N HIS A 55 -4.42 10.59 17.08
CA HIS A 55 -4.93 11.87 17.56
C HIS A 55 -4.10 12.41 18.74
N GLY A 56 -3.76 13.71 18.70
CA GLY A 56 -2.93 14.36 19.72
C GLY A 56 -1.42 14.18 19.54
N THR A 57 -0.98 13.48 18.50
CA THR A 57 0.45 13.33 18.15
C THR A 57 0.71 13.82 16.72
N ARG A 58 1.99 14.03 16.38
CA ARG A 58 2.43 14.25 14.98
C ARG A 58 2.77 12.94 14.27
N ASP A 59 2.51 11.81 14.91
CA ASP A 59 2.90 10.50 14.40
C ASP A 59 1.83 9.98 13.44
N TYR A 60 2.30 9.56 12.27
CA TYR A 60 1.49 8.94 11.24
C TYR A 60 2.17 7.67 10.76
N PHE A 61 1.35 6.67 10.44
CA PHE A 61 1.79 5.41 9.85
C PHE A 61 1.20 5.27 8.47
N THR A 62 2.06 5.04 7.48
CA THR A 62 1.64 4.83 6.10
C THR A 62 1.72 3.35 5.77
N TYR A 63 0.59 2.79 5.35
CA TYR A 63 0.47 1.40 4.93
C TYR A 63 0.09 1.33 3.44
N TYR A 64 0.61 0.31 2.78
CA TYR A 64 0.25 -0.05 1.42
C TYR A 64 -0.54 -1.35 1.44
N PHE A 65 -1.68 -1.39 0.75
CA PHE A 65 -2.57 -2.55 0.71
C PHE A 65 -2.94 -2.93 -0.72
N CYS A 66 -3.15 -4.21 -1.00
CA CYS A 66 -3.82 -4.62 -2.25
C CYS A 66 -5.31 -4.30 -2.15
N PRO A 67 -6.04 -4.19 -3.28
CA PRO A 67 -7.44 -3.75 -3.28
C PRO A 67 -8.31 -4.55 -2.32
N HIS A 68 -8.15 -5.88 -2.32
CA HIS A 68 -8.83 -6.79 -1.39
C HIS A 68 -8.60 -6.47 0.09
N HIS A 69 -7.35 -6.20 0.49
CA HIS A 69 -7.01 -5.95 1.90
C HIS A 69 -7.28 -4.50 2.31
N THR A 70 -7.40 -3.57 1.35
CA THR A 70 -7.84 -2.22 1.67
C THR A 70 -9.27 -2.25 2.21
N ASP A 71 -10.16 -3.00 1.57
CA ASP A 71 -11.55 -3.13 2.00
C ASP A 71 -11.63 -3.75 3.41
N GLU A 72 -10.92 -4.86 3.64
CA GLU A 72 -10.85 -5.50 4.97
C GLU A 72 -10.32 -4.55 6.05
N PHE A 73 -9.31 -3.75 5.72
CA PHE A 73 -8.74 -2.78 6.63
C PHE A 73 -9.75 -1.68 6.99
N LEU A 74 -10.42 -1.11 5.97
CA LEU A 74 -11.44 -0.08 6.17
C LEU A 74 -12.66 -0.60 6.94
N GLU A 75 -13.09 -1.84 6.70
CA GLU A 75 -14.16 -2.49 7.47
C GLU A 75 -13.74 -2.71 8.93
N THR A 76 -12.51 -3.18 9.16
CA THR A 76 -11.98 -3.38 10.52
C THR A 76 -11.90 -2.06 11.29
N LEU A 77 -11.48 -0.99 10.62
CA LEU A 77 -11.48 0.36 11.19
C LEU A 77 -12.91 0.83 11.50
N ALA A 78 -13.84 0.61 10.58
CA ALA A 78 -15.24 0.97 10.76
C ALA A 78 -15.89 0.25 11.96
N LEU A 79 -15.58 -1.03 12.13
CA LEU A 79 -16.05 -1.85 13.25
C LEU A 79 -15.46 -1.41 14.59
N LYS A 80 -14.18 -1.07 14.63
CA LYS A 80 -13.50 -0.70 15.88
C LYS A 80 -13.75 0.74 16.31
N PHE A 81 -13.87 1.67 15.37
CA PHE A 81 -13.86 3.11 15.65
C PHE A 81 -15.11 3.86 15.14
N GLY A 82 -16.07 3.17 14.52
CA GLY A 82 -17.20 3.80 13.83
C GLY A 82 -16.82 4.25 12.41
N ASN A 83 -17.72 4.92 11.67
CA ASN A 83 -17.49 5.25 10.26
C ASN A 83 -16.30 6.20 10.05
N THR A 84 -15.11 5.64 9.79
CA THR A 84 -13.86 6.36 9.55
C THR A 84 -13.59 6.60 8.06
N ARG A 85 -14.60 6.44 7.19
CA ARG A 85 -14.42 6.68 5.76
C ARG A 85 -13.89 8.10 5.56
N PRO A 86 -12.79 8.30 4.81
CA PRO A 86 -12.20 9.61 4.64
C PRO A 86 -13.21 10.54 3.97
N VAL A 87 -13.43 11.71 4.57
CA VAL A 87 -14.25 12.77 3.98
C VAL A 87 -13.50 13.27 2.75
N PRO A 88 -14.12 13.30 1.55
CA PRO A 88 -13.45 13.77 0.36
C PRO A 88 -13.10 15.25 0.54
N GLN A 89 -11.80 15.60 0.40
CA GLN A 89 -11.16 16.94 0.31
C GLN A 89 -10.00 17.21 1.28
N THR A 90 -9.66 16.29 2.17
CA THR A 90 -8.44 16.33 2.97
C THR A 90 -7.74 14.99 2.79
N GLY A 91 -6.45 14.97 2.41
CA GLY A 91 -5.75 13.76 1.97
C GLY A 91 -5.99 12.50 2.84
N TYR A 92 -5.83 11.33 2.19
CA TYR A 92 -6.03 10.00 2.78
C TYR A 92 -5.46 9.90 4.20
N GLY A 93 -6.34 9.85 5.20
CA GLY A 93 -5.99 9.85 6.61
C GLY A 93 -7.15 9.37 7.47
N VAL A 94 -6.95 8.30 8.23
CA VAL A 94 -7.88 7.86 9.27
C VAL A 94 -7.35 8.32 10.62
N THR A 95 -8.17 9.04 11.38
CA THR A 95 -7.83 9.54 12.72
C THR A 95 -8.35 8.57 13.78
N LEU A 96 -7.46 8.05 14.63
CA LEU A 96 -7.83 7.21 15.77
C LEU A 96 -7.79 8.04 17.07
N ASN A 97 -8.88 8.00 17.84
CA ASN A 97 -9.02 8.63 19.16
C ASN A 97 -8.52 7.72 20.30
#